data_AF-A0A0V0S9I6-F1
#
_entry.id   AF-A0A0V0S9I6-F1
#
_cell.length_a   1.000
_cell.length_b   1.000
_cell.length_c   1.000
_cell.angle_alpha   90.00
_cell.angle_beta   90.00
_cell.angle_gamma   90.00
#
_symmetry.space_group_name_H-M   'P 1'
#
loop_
_entity.id
_entity.type
_entity.pdbx_description
1 polymer ?
#
loop_
_entity_poly.entity_id
_entity_poly.type
_entity_poly.pdbx_seq_one_letter_code
_entity_poly.pdbx_strand_id
1 'polypeptide(L)'
;METFYESFNIAMDVDETVTLDKVQNYIQNVHLQFWHSPHIFMQFQRFLQLFYTQQLSAFNFAKQLLAMFMGYPFLTAGIPDLLPKGYQLHETEKYIFFIYPNGQIQPISKKYIVDP
;
A
#
# COMPACT_ATOMS: atom_id res chain seq x y z
N MET A 1 -18.73 4.26 -4.46
CA MET A 1 -17.65 3.25 -4.35
C MET A 1 -17.40 2.57 -5.68
N GLU A 2 -18.43 2.08 -6.38
CA GLU A 2 -18.29 1.42 -7.69
C GLU A 2 -17.41 2.16 -8.70
N THR A 3 -17.59 3.48 -8.85
CA THR A 3 -16.81 4.28 -9.82
C THR A 3 -15.30 4.29 -9.57
N PHE A 4 -14.85 4.22 -8.30
CA PHE A 4 -13.43 4.10 -7.98
C PHE A 4 -12.91 2.73 -8.40
N TYR A 5 -13.64 1.65 -8.08
CA TYR A 5 -13.24 0.30 -8.44
C TYR A 5 -13.24 0.08 -9.96
N GLU A 6 -14.21 0.63 -10.69
CA GLU A 6 -14.22 0.57 -12.15
C GLU A 6 -13.00 1.28 -12.75
N SER A 7 -12.74 2.53 -12.32
CA SER A 7 -11.57 3.29 -12.77
C SER A 7 -10.25 2.62 -12.40
N PHE A 8 -10.21 2.00 -11.22
CA PHE A 8 -9.06 1.30 -10.67
C PHE A 8 -8.77 0.00 -11.44
N ASN A 9 -9.80 -0.80 -11.72
CA ASN A 9 -9.70 -2.02 -12.52
C ASN A 9 -9.24 -1.73 -13.95
N ILE A 10 -9.63 -0.58 -14.53
CA ILE A 10 -9.20 -0.16 -15.88
C ILE A 10 -7.72 0.26 -15.92
N ALA A 11 -7.20 0.86 -14.84
CA ALA A 11 -5.82 1.35 -14.78
C ALA A 11 -4.79 0.25 -14.51
N MET A 12 -5.22 -0.88 -13.94
CA MET A 12 -4.36 -2.04 -13.76
C MET A 12 -4.39 -2.90 -15.04
N ASP A 13 -3.28 -2.94 -15.79
CA ASP A 13 -3.05 -3.95 -16.84
C ASP A 13 -2.81 -5.30 -16.13
N VAL A 14 -3.89 -6.00 -15.76
CA VAL A 14 -3.81 -7.17 -14.88
C VAL A 14 -3.63 -8.45 -15.67
N ASP A 15 -2.37 -8.86 -15.82
CA ASP A 15 -2.03 -10.28 -15.85
C ASP A 15 -2.10 -10.80 -14.40
N GLU A 16 -3.02 -11.74 -14.14
CA GLU A 16 -3.44 -12.33 -12.84
C GLU A 16 -4.51 -11.62 -11.99
N THR A 17 -5.75 -12.01 -12.26
CA THR A 17 -6.97 -11.83 -11.44
C THR A 17 -6.79 -12.05 -9.93
N VAL A 18 -5.82 -12.87 -9.51
CA VAL A 18 -5.49 -13.15 -8.10
C VAL A 18 -4.97 -11.89 -7.37
N THR A 19 -4.21 -11.04 -8.06
CA THR A 19 -3.71 -9.78 -7.49
C THR A 19 -4.87 -8.79 -7.28
N LEU A 20 -5.88 -8.83 -8.15
CA LEU A 20 -7.02 -7.93 -8.06
C LEU A 20 -7.91 -8.22 -6.84
N ASP A 21 -8.18 -9.49 -6.55
CA ASP A 21 -8.98 -9.90 -5.38
C ASP A 21 -8.33 -9.43 -4.07
N LYS A 22 -7.02 -9.66 -3.93
CA LYS A 22 -6.26 -9.22 -2.75
C LYS A 22 -6.31 -7.71 -2.55
N VAL A 23 -6.14 -6.95 -3.63
CA VAL A 23 -6.18 -5.49 -3.60
C VAL A 23 -7.58 -4.99 -3.22
N GLN A 24 -8.64 -5.57 -3.79
CA GLN A 24 -10.01 -5.24 -3.44
C GLN A 24 -10.32 -5.53 -1.96
N ASN A 25 -9.92 -6.71 -1.47
CA ASN A 25 -10.06 -7.08 -0.06
C ASN A 25 -9.30 -6.10 0.85
N TYR A 26 -8.09 -5.68 0.47
CA TYR A 26 -7.34 -4.68 1.23
C TYR A 26 -8.06 -3.33 1.28
N ILE A 27 -8.57 -2.83 0.15
CA ILE A 27 -9.31 -1.55 0.09
C ILE A 27 -10.55 -1.61 0.99
N GLN A 28 -11.28 -2.73 0.99
CA GLN A 28 -12.43 -2.93 1.88
C GLN A 28 -12.02 -2.89 3.36
N ASN A 29 -10.93 -3.56 3.73
CA ASN A 29 -10.41 -3.53 5.09
C ASN A 29 -10.05 -2.12 5.55
N VAL A 30 -9.39 -1.32 4.70
CA VAL A 30 -9.09 0.09 5.00
C VAL A 30 -10.38 0.89 5.20
N HIS A 31 -11.38 0.70 4.32
CA HIS A 31 -12.65 1.41 4.45
C HIS A 31 -13.37 1.08 5.76
N LEU A 32 -13.44 -0.20 6.13
CA LEU A 32 -14.07 -0.64 7.37
C LEU A 32 -13.32 -0.09 8.60
N GLN A 33 -11.99 -0.14 8.59
CA GLN A 33 -11.16 0.35 9.70
C GLN A 33 -11.33 1.86 9.93
N PHE A 34 -11.52 2.64 8.86
CA PHE A 34 -11.58 4.10 8.90
C PHE A 34 -12.94 4.67 8.49
N TRP A 35 -14.04 3.93 8.70
CA TRP A 35 -15.38 4.37 8.29
C TRP A 35 -15.80 5.69 8.96
N HIS A 36 -15.37 5.91 10.20
CA HIS A 36 -15.56 7.17 10.94
C HIS A 36 -14.58 8.29 10.54
N SER A 37 -13.59 8.00 9.70
CA SER A 37 -12.51 8.91 9.33
C SER A 37 -12.35 8.97 7.81
N PRO A 38 -13.33 9.55 7.09
CA PRO A 38 -13.38 9.53 5.62
C PRO A 38 -12.16 10.20 4.97
N HIS A 39 -11.52 11.15 5.66
CA HIS A 39 -10.30 11.80 5.18
C HIS A 39 -9.12 10.83 5.02
N ILE A 40 -8.99 9.81 5.89
CA ILE A 40 -7.95 8.79 5.80
C ILE A 40 -8.19 7.93 4.57
N PHE A 41 -9.43 7.49 4.35
CA PHE A 41 -9.80 6.70 3.18
C PHE A 41 -9.57 7.48 1.87
N MET A 42 -9.95 8.76 1.81
CA MET A 42 -9.68 9.61 0.64
C MET A 42 -8.18 9.76 0.35
N GLN A 43 -7.37 9.96 1.40
CA GLN A 43 -5.91 10.06 1.24
C GLN A 43 -5.30 8.74 0.76
N PHE A 44 -5.76 7.61 1.28
CA PHE A 44 -5.38 6.28 0.80
C PHE A 44 -5.73 6.08 -0.69
N GLN A 45 -6.95 6.44 -1.10
CA GLN A 45 -7.36 6.36 -2.51
C GLN A 45 -6.47 7.22 -3.41
N ARG A 46 -6.05 8.40 -2.94
CA ARG A 46 -5.10 9.25 -3.67
C ARG A 46 -3.74 8.57 -3.85
N PHE A 47 -3.21 7.91 -2.82
CA PHE A 47 -1.93 7.19 -2.92
C PHE A 47 -2.01 6.02 -3.90
N LEU A 48 -3.11 5.26 -3.88
CA LEU A 48 -3.36 4.21 -4.87
C LEU A 48 -3.36 4.80 -6.29
N GLN A 49 -4.14 5.86 -6.52
CA GLN A 49 -4.19 6.51 -7.83
C GLN A 49 -2.81 6.95 -8.31
N LEU A 50 -2.02 7.62 -7.45
CA LEU A 50 -0.67 8.05 -7.81
C LEU A 50 0.26 6.87 -8.12
N PHE A 51 0.12 5.76 -7.40
CA PHE A 51 0.91 4.55 -7.64
C PHE A 51 0.57 3.90 -8.99
N TYR A 52 -0.71 3.61 -9.25
CA TYR A 52 -1.11 2.94 -10.50
C TYR A 52 -1.02 3.82 -11.74
N THR A 53 -1.06 5.15 -11.58
CA THR A 53 -0.75 6.10 -12.67
C THR A 53 0.74 6.38 -12.83
N GLN A 54 1.61 5.61 -12.15
CA GLN A 54 3.08 5.69 -12.22
C GLN A 54 3.66 7.05 -11.79
N GLN A 55 2.92 7.84 -11.01
CA GLN A 55 3.37 9.12 -10.45
C GLN A 55 4.06 8.96 -9.08
N LEU A 56 3.94 7.79 -8.46
CA LEU A 56 4.53 7.46 -7.17
C LEU A 56 5.29 6.12 -7.28
N SER A 57 6.54 6.08 -6.82
CA SER A 57 7.34 4.86 -6.83
C SER A 57 6.82 3.85 -5.79
N ALA A 58 7.05 2.55 -6.03
CA ALA A 58 6.66 1.49 -5.09
C ALA A 58 7.23 1.69 -3.68
N PHE A 59 8.48 2.17 -3.58
CA PHE A 59 9.11 2.49 -2.29
C PHE A 59 8.38 3.65 -1.57
N ASN A 60 8.12 4.75 -2.28
CA ASN A 60 7.44 5.91 -1.69
C ASN A 60 5.99 5.59 -1.33
N PHE A 61 5.30 4.80 -2.15
CA PHE A 61 3.97 4.28 -1.89
C PHE A 61 3.94 3.45 -0.60
N ALA A 62 4.81 2.43 -0.48
CA ALA A 62 4.90 1.62 0.72
C ALA A 62 5.25 2.45 1.97
N LYS A 63 6.21 3.38 1.86
CA LYS A 63 6.59 4.26 2.97
C LYS A 63 5.41 5.14 3.45
N GLN A 64 4.63 5.70 2.52
CA GLN A 64 3.46 6.51 2.87
C GLN A 64 2.36 5.69 3.53
N LEU A 65 2.12 4.45 3.07
CA LEU A 65 1.14 3.56 3.70
C LEU A 65 1.58 3.10 5.09
N LEU A 66 2.87 2.80 5.28
CA LEU A 66 3.41 2.44 6.59
C LEU A 66 3.24 3.58 7.61
N ALA A 67 3.42 4.83 7.19
CA ALA A 67 3.15 6.00 8.04
C ALA A 67 1.66 6.21 8.29
N MET A 68 0.84 6.12 7.25
CA MET A 68 -0.61 6.31 7.34
C MET A 68 -1.29 5.28 8.26
N PHE A 69 -0.87 4.02 8.18
CA PHE A 69 -1.45 2.92 8.94
C PHE A 69 -0.64 2.55 10.17
N MET A 70 0.20 3.46 10.65
CA MET A 70 0.93 3.27 11.89
C MET A 70 -0.06 3.00 13.05
N GLY A 71 0.18 1.92 13.80
CA GLY A 71 -0.73 1.46 14.86
C GLY A 71 -1.82 0.48 14.41
N TYR A 72 -1.91 0.18 13.10
CA TYR A 72 -2.86 -0.79 12.53
C TYR A 72 -2.10 -1.98 11.92
N PRO A 73 -1.65 -2.96 12.74
CA PRO A 73 -0.75 -4.04 12.28
C PRO A 73 -1.34 -4.89 11.15
N PHE A 74 -2.66 -5.08 11.14
CA PHE A 74 -3.35 -5.81 10.07
C PHE A 74 -3.25 -5.10 8.71
N LEU A 75 -3.30 -3.77 8.70
CA LEU A 75 -3.15 -2.99 7.47
C LEU A 75 -1.68 -2.94 7.03
N THR A 76 -0.75 -2.69 7.95
CA THR A 76 0.68 -2.66 7.58
C THR A 76 1.18 -4.00 7.04
N ALA A 77 0.70 -5.13 7.59
CA ALA A 77 1.03 -6.46 7.12
C ALA A 77 0.49 -6.79 5.72
N GLY A 78 -0.60 -6.14 5.30
CA GLY A 78 -1.21 -6.36 3.98
C GLY A 78 -0.66 -5.46 2.87
N ILE A 79 0.20 -4.48 3.18
CA ILE A 79 0.84 -3.60 2.17
C ILE A 79 1.53 -4.39 1.04
N PRO A 80 2.22 -5.52 1.28
CA PRO A 80 2.83 -6.30 0.20
C PRO A 80 1.85 -6.77 -0.88
N ASP A 81 0.57 -7.01 -0.52
CA ASP A 81 -0.45 -7.44 -1.49
C ASP A 81 -0.84 -6.32 -2.47
N LEU A 82 -0.49 -5.06 -2.18
CA LEU A 82 -0.69 -3.92 -3.09
C LEU A 82 0.50 -3.69 -4.04
N LEU A 83 1.61 -4.39 -3.83
CA LEU A 83 2.81 -4.22 -4.63
C LEU A 83 2.85 -5.22 -5.80
N PRO A 84 3.45 -4.85 -6.95
CA PRO A 84 3.72 -5.79 -8.03
C PRO A 84 4.59 -6.95 -7.55
N LYS A 85 4.55 -8.06 -8.30
CA LYS A 85 5.39 -9.23 -8.02
C LYS A 85 6.87 -8.86 -7.91
N GLY A 86 7.55 -9.47 -6.95
CA GLY A 86 8.99 -9.32 -6.71
C GLY A 86 9.35 -8.25 -5.69
N TYR A 87 8.44 -7.33 -5.35
CA TYR A 87 8.63 -6.43 -4.22
C TYR A 87 8.28 -7.14 -2.91
N GLN A 88 9.06 -6.89 -1.85
CA GLN A 88 8.82 -7.46 -0.53
C GLN A 88 9.05 -6.43 0.58
N LEU A 89 8.39 -6.65 1.72
CA LEU A 89 8.60 -5.91 2.95
C LEU A 89 8.94 -6.90 4.07
N HIS A 90 10.10 -6.75 4.69
CA HIS A 90 10.48 -7.52 5.88
C HIS A 90 10.62 -6.60 7.08
N GLU A 91 9.83 -6.84 8.11
CA GLU A 91 9.82 -6.05 9.33
C GLU A 91 10.70 -6.68 10.42
N THR A 92 11.47 -5.84 11.09
CA THR A 92 12.22 -6.16 12.31
C THR A 92 11.82 -5.22 13.42
N GLU A 93 12.40 -5.34 14.61
CA GLU A 93 12.11 -4.43 15.73
C GLU A 93 12.38 -2.95 15.38
N LYS A 94 13.42 -2.66 14.60
CA LYS A 94 13.90 -1.28 14.36
C LYS A 94 13.70 -0.79 12.93
N TYR A 95 13.70 -1.71 11.97
CA TYR A 95 13.69 -1.38 10.54
C TYR A 95 12.61 -2.17 9.81
N ILE A 96 12.14 -1.59 8.73
CA ILE A 96 11.41 -2.28 7.67
C ILE A 96 12.32 -2.28 6.44
N PHE A 97 12.64 -3.46 5.93
CA PHE A 97 13.44 -3.62 4.72
C PHE A 97 12.52 -3.72 3.52
N PHE A 98 12.59 -2.72 2.64
CA PHE A 98 11.95 -2.77 1.34
C PHE A 98 12.89 -3.45 0.35
N ILE A 99 12.47 -4.56 -0.23
CA ILE A 99 13.26 -5.38 -1.14
C ILE A 99 12.69 -5.21 -2.55
N TYR A 100 13.52 -4.79 -3.49
CA TYR A 100 13.19 -4.62 -4.89
C TYR A 100 13.28 -5.96 -5.65
N PRO A 101 12.60 -6.11 -6.80
CA PRO A 101 12.67 -7.33 -7.61
C PRO A 101 14.09 -7.73 -8.06
N ASN A 102 15.00 -6.76 -8.16
CA ASN A 102 16.41 -6.98 -8.49
C ASN A 102 17.28 -7.40 -7.27
N GLY A 103 16.66 -7.61 -6.10
CA GLY A 103 17.36 -7.97 -4.86
C GLY A 103 17.96 -6.78 -4.10
N GLN A 104 17.86 -5.55 -4.62
CA GLN A 104 18.28 -4.36 -3.89
C GLN A 104 17.42 -4.21 -2.61
N ILE A 105 18.06 -3.81 -1.52
CA ILE A 105 17.39 -3.61 -0.22
C ILE A 105 17.49 -2.15 0.18
N GLN A 106 16.37 -1.57 0.60
CA GLN A 106 16.29 -0.22 1.13
C GLN A 106 15.67 -0.23 2.53
N PRO A 107 16.45 0.09 3.58
CA PRO A 107 15.94 0.13 4.94
C PRO A 107 15.10 1.39 5.18
N ILE A 108 14.00 1.22 5.91
CA ILE A 108 13.14 2.28 6.44
C ILE A 108 13.23 2.17 7.96
N SER A 109 13.83 3.16 8.62
CA SER A 109 13.84 3.21 10.09
C SER A 109 12.43 3.47 10.59
N LYS A 110 11.94 2.65 11.52
CA LYS A 110 10.63 2.88 12.14
C LYS A 110 10.54 4.22 12.86
N LYS A 111 11.66 4.75 13.36
CA LYS A 111 11.71 6.08 13.99
C LYS A 111 11.28 7.20 13.03
N TYR A 112 11.67 7.12 11.75
CA TYR A 112 11.28 8.11 10.72
C TYR A 112 9.88 7.88 10.14
N ILE A 113 9.17 6.86 10.62
CA ILE A 113 7.74 6.67 10.34
C ILE A 113 6.91 7.40 11.40
N VAL A 114 7.40 7.45 12.65
CA VAL A 114 6.71 8.08 13.79
C VAL A 114 6.85 9.60 13.81
N ASP A 115 7.96 10.12 13.29
CA ASP A 115 8.32 11.54 13.32
C ASP A 115 8.92 11.91 11.93
N PRO A 116 8.09 12.42 10.98
CA PRO A 116 8.51 12.75 9.62
C PRO A 116 9.30 14.06 9.49
#